data_AF-A0A2E6XCS0-F1
#
_entry.id   AF-A0A2E6XCS0-F1
#
_cell.length_a   1.000
_cell.length_b   1.000
_cell.length_c   1.000
_cell.angle_alpha   90.00
_cell.angle_beta   90.00
_cell.angle_gamma   90.00
#
_symmetry.space_group_name_H-M   'P 1'
#
loop_
_entity.id
_entity.type
_entity.pdbx_description
1 polymer ?
#
loop_
_entity_poly.entity_id
_entity_poly.type
_entity_poly.pdbx_seq_one_letter_code
_entity_poly.pdbx_strand_id
1 'polypeptide(L)'
;MADWPTVKYKEEGMREGMQIEDANISVADKVKLLDALSETGLNQIVVGSFVSPKWTPQMERIDEIVTQFTPKPGVTYTALALNSRGVERARAYSPPLTIERDGYPRLTCHMCDVFVRRNTNRSQMAEMERWPQIVAQAQELNIKEAGIGTNASWGSNFMGEFPVDALMTMLEKQHSMWDEVGIDVRSVSMGDPMSHCTPAKVEESVYRVKEKWPEVNHIRLHLHNGRNMAIASAYAAMRTLGPDDTLELDGTIGGFGGCPYCGNGRATGMAPTEDLLHMMEDMGIPTGVDIDKLIDCVWMAEDIMGRELYGHVSKAGPRPKTVDKLYDMNAPFVETMEQAKHFKKGPEVYEGGIYPYNEPITSPYRDRVEEGTPAYDGPSGDFPWKQDWFPAKD
;
A
#
# COMPACT_ATOMS: atom_id res chain seq x y z
N MET A 1 -17.30 -14.28 -11.14
CA MET A 1 -16.38 -13.23 -10.66
C MET A 1 -15.19 -13.93 -10.04
N ALA A 2 -14.00 -13.35 -10.08
CA ALA A 2 -12.86 -13.95 -9.39
C ALA A 2 -13.12 -13.92 -7.87
N ASP A 3 -12.88 -15.03 -7.20
CA ASP A 3 -13.00 -15.17 -5.75
C ASP A 3 -11.73 -14.60 -5.09
N TRP A 4 -11.71 -13.28 -4.91
CA TRP A 4 -10.60 -12.56 -4.28
C TRP A 4 -10.67 -12.62 -2.75
N PRO A 5 -9.53 -12.55 -2.03
CA PRO A 5 -9.54 -12.38 -0.58
C PRO A 5 -10.14 -11.02 -0.20
N THR A 6 -10.56 -10.89 1.07
CA THR A 6 -10.84 -9.58 1.64
C THR A 6 -9.53 -8.81 1.79
N VAL A 7 -9.35 -7.72 1.04
CA VAL A 7 -8.17 -6.88 1.16
C VAL A 7 -8.42 -5.74 2.14
N LYS A 8 -7.59 -5.67 3.19
CA LYS A 8 -7.54 -4.53 4.12
C LYS A 8 -6.34 -3.68 3.77
N TYR A 9 -6.56 -2.44 3.39
CA TYR A 9 -5.49 -1.53 3.02
C TYR A 9 -5.20 -0.53 4.14
N LYS A 10 -3.92 -0.31 4.43
CA LYS A 10 -3.45 0.64 5.45
C LYS A 10 -2.57 1.70 4.82
N GLU A 11 -3.03 2.95 4.88
CA GLU A 11 -2.28 4.12 4.42
C GLU A 11 -1.27 4.54 5.49
N GLU A 12 0.02 4.47 5.16
CA GLU A 12 1.14 4.76 6.06
C GLU A 12 1.86 6.06 5.71
N GLY A 13 1.39 6.85 4.74
CA GLY A 13 2.08 8.06 4.25
C GLY A 13 2.38 9.08 5.34
N MET A 14 1.45 9.30 6.28
CA MET A 14 1.66 10.21 7.41
C MET A 14 2.67 9.67 8.45
N ARG A 15 3.03 8.39 8.39
CA ARG A 15 3.96 7.71 9.30
C ARG A 15 5.22 7.24 8.56
N GLU A 16 5.16 6.15 7.79
CA GLU A 16 6.29 5.63 6.99
C GLU A 16 6.80 6.64 5.96
N GLY A 17 5.90 7.39 5.33
CA GLY A 17 6.27 8.43 4.37
C GLY A 17 6.98 9.59 5.06
N MET A 18 6.25 10.29 5.92
CA MET A 18 6.73 11.51 6.59
C MET A 18 7.94 11.29 7.51
N GLN A 19 8.19 10.09 8.05
CA GLN A 19 9.31 9.87 8.97
C GLN A 19 10.69 10.07 8.33
N ILE A 20 10.77 9.94 7.01
CA ILE A 20 12.04 10.03 6.27
C ILE A 20 12.17 11.33 5.49
N GLU A 21 11.16 12.20 5.54
CA GLU A 21 11.13 13.50 4.90
C GLU A 21 11.81 14.59 5.73
N ASP A 22 11.79 15.84 5.24
CA ASP A 22 12.34 16.98 5.99
C ASP A 22 11.57 17.18 7.31
N ALA A 23 12.30 17.28 8.42
CA ALA A 23 11.72 17.54 9.73
C ALA A 23 11.06 18.93 9.83
N ASN A 24 11.43 19.86 8.96
CA ASN A 24 10.88 21.22 8.92
C ASN A 24 9.51 21.33 8.23
N ILE A 25 9.00 20.25 7.61
CA ILE A 25 7.63 20.23 7.07
C ILE A 25 6.66 20.61 8.20
N SER A 26 5.85 21.64 7.96
CA SER A 26 5.03 22.25 8.99
C SER A 26 3.92 21.30 9.48
N VAL A 27 3.48 21.48 10.72
CA VAL A 27 2.31 20.75 11.24
C VAL A 27 1.07 21.08 10.41
N ALA A 28 0.91 22.32 9.95
CA ALA A 28 -0.23 22.73 9.13
C ALA A 28 -0.28 21.97 7.80
N ASP A 29 0.86 21.77 7.14
CA ASP A 29 0.93 21.00 5.89
C ASP A 29 0.62 19.51 6.13
N LYS A 30 1.16 18.94 7.22
CA LYS A 30 0.86 17.55 7.62
C LYS A 30 -0.63 17.36 7.93
N VAL A 31 -1.25 18.30 8.64
CA VAL A 31 -2.69 18.27 8.94
C VAL A 31 -3.51 18.42 7.65
N LYS A 32 -3.14 19.35 6.77
CA LYS A 32 -3.79 19.55 5.48
C LYS A 32 -3.80 18.27 4.64
N LEU A 33 -2.67 17.56 4.57
CA LEU A 33 -2.58 16.29 3.85
C LEU A 33 -3.41 15.19 4.54
N LEU A 34 -3.36 15.09 5.86
CA LEU A 34 -4.14 14.10 6.62
C LEU A 34 -5.66 14.32 6.47
N ASP A 35 -6.12 15.57 6.49
CA ASP A 35 -7.53 15.90 6.24
C ASP A 35 -7.95 15.55 4.82
N ALA A 36 -7.09 15.84 3.83
CA ALA A 36 -7.34 15.45 2.44
C ALA A 36 -7.41 13.92 2.27
N LEU A 37 -6.47 13.18 2.87
CA LEU A 37 -6.47 11.71 2.87
C LEU A 37 -7.75 11.15 3.50
N SER A 38 -8.25 11.78 4.56
CA SER A 38 -9.48 11.37 5.24
C SER A 38 -10.74 11.48 4.36
N GLU A 39 -10.71 12.31 3.32
CA GLU A 39 -11.82 12.52 2.38
C GLU A 39 -11.82 11.55 1.19
N THR A 40 -10.77 10.74 1.05
CA THR A 40 -10.57 9.84 -0.10
C THR A 40 -11.40 8.56 -0.01
N GLY A 41 -11.97 8.22 1.16
CA GLY A 41 -12.60 6.92 1.40
C GLY A 41 -11.66 5.83 1.90
N LEU A 42 -10.37 6.14 2.11
CA LEU A 42 -9.46 5.28 2.86
C LEU A 42 -10.05 4.95 4.24
N ASN A 43 -10.08 3.67 4.61
CA ASN A 43 -10.70 3.20 5.84
C ASN A 43 -9.72 3.11 7.02
N GLN A 44 -8.41 3.08 6.77
CA GLN A 44 -7.38 2.99 7.81
C GLN A 44 -6.19 3.86 7.45
N ILE A 45 -5.88 4.83 8.31
CA ILE A 45 -4.79 5.79 8.13
C ILE A 45 -3.90 5.80 9.38
N VAL A 46 -2.60 5.59 9.20
CA VAL A 46 -1.61 5.73 10.28
C VAL A 46 -1.13 7.18 10.31
N VAL A 47 -1.62 7.96 11.28
CA VAL A 47 -1.45 9.42 11.33
C VAL A 47 -0.03 9.88 11.72
N GLY A 48 0.80 8.96 12.19
CA GLY A 48 2.17 9.23 12.61
C GLY A 48 2.63 8.29 13.73
N SER A 49 3.61 8.74 14.52
CA SER A 49 4.29 7.87 15.49
C SER A 49 4.68 8.57 16.80
N PHE A 50 4.35 7.95 17.93
CA PHE A 50 4.77 8.37 19.28
C PHE A 50 6.13 7.77 19.65
N VAL A 51 7.16 8.09 18.87
CA VAL A 51 8.55 7.63 19.04
C VAL A 51 9.45 8.73 19.62
N SER A 52 10.72 8.39 19.83
CA SER A 52 11.71 9.35 20.32
C SER A 52 12.05 10.38 19.24
N PRO A 53 11.85 11.69 19.48
CA PRO A 53 12.18 12.74 18.50
C PRO A 53 13.69 12.82 18.23
N LYS A 54 14.52 12.28 19.12
CA LYS A 54 15.98 12.17 18.91
C LYS A 54 16.32 11.36 17.65
N TRP A 55 15.54 10.33 17.35
CA TRP A 55 15.81 9.40 16.24
C TRP A 55 14.86 9.60 15.06
N THR A 56 13.69 10.19 15.31
CA THR A 56 12.69 10.49 14.29
C THR A 56 12.12 11.89 14.52
N PRO A 57 12.92 12.95 14.29
CA PRO A 57 12.50 14.34 14.55
C PRO A 57 11.24 14.75 13.76
N GLN A 58 11.03 14.15 12.58
CA GLN A 58 9.85 14.36 11.74
C GLN A 58 8.52 14.05 12.46
N MET A 59 8.57 13.18 13.48
CA MET A 59 7.42 12.72 14.27
C MET A 59 7.31 13.41 15.63
N GLU A 60 8.19 14.36 15.95
CA GLU A 60 8.22 15.03 17.26
C GLU A 60 6.88 15.66 17.62
N ARG A 61 6.26 16.36 16.66
CA ARG A 61 5.05 17.17 16.83
C ARG A 61 3.76 16.39 16.54
N ILE A 62 3.77 15.06 16.72
CA ILE A 62 2.60 14.22 16.48
C ILE A 62 1.40 14.64 17.33
N ASP A 63 1.62 15.05 18.58
CA ASP A 63 0.59 15.56 19.50
C ASP A 63 -0.22 16.73 18.90
N GLU A 64 0.45 17.61 18.16
CA GLU A 64 -0.19 18.76 17.51
C GLU A 64 -0.98 18.35 16.28
N ILE A 65 -0.47 17.40 15.48
CA ILE A 65 -1.17 16.87 14.30
C ILE A 65 -2.47 16.21 14.73
N VAL A 66 -2.43 15.33 15.73
CA VAL A 66 -3.61 14.58 16.19
C VAL A 66 -4.66 15.45 16.88
N THR A 67 -4.29 16.66 17.32
CA THR A 67 -5.21 17.63 17.93
C THR A 67 -5.86 18.55 16.89
N GLN A 68 -5.24 18.72 15.72
CA GLN A 68 -5.66 19.73 14.74
C GLN A 68 -6.42 19.17 13.53
N PHE A 69 -6.22 17.89 13.19
CA PHE A 69 -6.92 17.27 12.06
C PHE A 69 -8.40 17.02 12.37
N THR A 70 -9.21 16.91 11.32
CA THR A 70 -10.65 16.70 11.36
C THR A 70 -10.98 15.24 11.02
N PRO A 71 -11.15 14.35 12.01
CA PRO A 71 -11.44 12.94 11.77
C PRO A 71 -12.78 12.76 11.03
N LYS A 72 -12.81 11.81 10.10
CA LYS A 72 -14.01 11.46 9.32
C LYS A 72 -14.67 10.19 9.85
N PRO A 73 -16.01 10.15 9.95
CA PRO A 73 -16.72 8.93 10.31
C PRO A 73 -16.38 7.78 9.36
N GLY A 74 -16.19 6.58 9.91
CA GLY A 74 -15.86 5.38 9.13
C GLY A 74 -14.37 5.19 8.84
N VAL A 75 -13.50 6.13 9.22
CA VAL A 75 -12.05 6.01 9.10
C VAL A 75 -11.42 5.66 10.45
N THR A 76 -10.60 4.62 10.46
CA THR A 76 -9.79 4.22 11.61
C THR A 76 -8.45 4.95 11.57
N TYR A 77 -8.23 5.84 12.54
CA TYR A 77 -6.96 6.56 12.69
C TYR A 77 -6.09 5.86 13.73
N THR A 78 -4.90 5.41 13.35
CA THR A 78 -3.95 4.78 14.29
C THR A 78 -2.65 5.56 14.34
N ALA A 79 -1.84 5.32 15.37
CA ALA A 79 -0.49 5.85 15.46
C ALA A 79 0.47 4.78 15.96
N LEU A 80 1.68 4.76 15.40
CA LEU A 80 2.70 3.81 15.84
C LEU A 80 3.21 4.17 17.25
N ALA A 81 3.25 3.20 18.15
CA ALA A 81 3.82 3.35 19.48
C ALA A 81 4.64 2.12 19.87
N LEU A 82 5.96 2.26 19.93
CA LEU A 82 6.89 1.13 20.10
C LEU A 82 7.18 0.76 21.57
N ASN A 83 6.73 1.56 22.53
CA ASN A 83 6.95 1.31 23.96
C ASN A 83 5.77 1.80 24.80
N SER A 84 5.75 1.41 26.09
CA SER A 84 4.65 1.72 27.02
C SER A 84 4.37 3.21 27.15
N ARG A 85 5.42 4.05 27.16
CA ARG A 85 5.28 5.52 27.22
C ARG A 85 4.63 6.08 25.96
N GLY A 86 5.00 5.57 24.78
CA GLY A 86 4.37 5.96 23.51
C GLY A 86 2.89 5.57 23.49
N VAL A 87 2.56 4.37 23.98
CA VAL A 87 1.17 3.89 24.08
C VAL A 87 0.36 4.75 25.05
N GLU A 88 0.93 5.11 26.20
CA GLU A 88 0.28 5.99 27.17
C GLU A 88 0.02 7.39 26.59
N ARG A 89 0.99 7.96 25.86
CA ARG A 89 0.79 9.23 25.14
C ARG A 89 -0.31 9.14 24.10
N ALA A 90 -0.30 8.10 23.26
CA ALA A 90 -1.30 7.90 22.23
C ALA A 90 -2.73 7.80 22.81
N ARG A 91 -2.88 7.14 23.97
CA ARG A 91 -4.17 7.01 24.68
C ARG A 91 -4.80 8.36 25.06
N ALA A 92 -4.01 9.40 25.29
CA ALA A 92 -4.53 10.72 25.62
C ALA A 92 -5.31 11.37 24.45
N TYR A 93 -5.10 10.89 23.22
CA TYR A 93 -5.78 11.36 22.01
C TYR A 93 -6.77 10.33 21.45
N SER A 94 -7.20 9.39 22.28
CA SER A 94 -8.22 8.41 21.94
C SER A 94 -9.55 8.75 22.64
N PRO A 95 -10.62 9.11 21.91
CA PRO A 95 -10.72 9.36 20.45
C PRO A 95 -10.11 10.70 20.00
N PRO A 96 -9.83 10.90 18.69
CA PRO A 96 -10.19 10.04 17.55
C PRO A 96 -9.19 8.92 17.24
N LEU A 97 -8.02 8.89 17.90
CA LEU A 97 -7.10 7.77 17.70
C LEU A 97 -7.72 6.47 18.18
N THR A 98 -7.63 5.44 17.36
CA THR A 98 -7.86 4.06 17.74
C THR A 98 -6.55 3.49 18.23
N ILE A 99 -6.52 3.10 19.50
CA ILE A 99 -5.37 2.37 20.08
C ILE A 99 -5.49 0.93 19.65
N GLU A 100 -5.12 0.66 18.40
CA GLU A 100 -5.01 -0.70 17.91
C GLU A 100 -3.88 -1.41 18.63
N ARG A 101 -4.24 -2.46 19.37
CA ARG A 101 -3.36 -3.60 19.51
C ARG A 101 -3.63 -4.50 18.31
N ASP A 102 -2.58 -5.01 17.68
CA ASP A 102 -2.71 -6.10 16.72
C ASP A 102 -3.69 -7.14 17.29
N GLY A 103 -4.65 -7.60 16.47
CA GLY A 103 -5.71 -8.51 16.90
C GLY A 103 -5.17 -9.81 17.48
N TYR A 104 -3.88 -10.07 17.28
CA TYR A 104 -3.16 -11.24 17.74
C TYR A 104 -1.92 -10.86 18.57
N PRO A 105 -1.66 -11.48 19.73
CA PRO A 105 -0.31 -11.50 20.28
C PRO A 105 0.61 -12.20 19.27
N ARG A 106 1.75 -11.57 18.96
CA ARG A 106 2.58 -11.97 17.82
C ARG A 106 3.99 -12.32 18.26
N LEU A 107 4.48 -13.49 17.81
CA LEU A 107 5.91 -13.80 17.86
C LEU A 107 6.54 -13.33 16.56
N THR A 108 7.45 -12.36 16.66
CA THR A 108 8.10 -11.77 15.50
C THR A 108 9.59 -11.61 15.72
N CYS A 109 10.37 -11.69 14.65
CA CYS A 109 11.76 -11.24 14.62
C CYS A 109 12.13 -10.70 13.24
N HIS A 110 13.19 -9.92 13.17
CA HIS A 110 13.85 -9.61 11.91
C HIS A 110 14.75 -10.77 11.50
N MET A 111 14.70 -11.20 10.24
CA MET A 111 15.60 -12.24 9.73
C MET A 111 17.04 -11.76 9.59
N CYS A 112 17.26 -10.45 9.46
CA CYS A 112 18.59 -9.85 9.38
C CYS A 112 19.03 -9.24 10.72
N ASP A 113 19.96 -9.91 11.42
CA ASP A 113 20.54 -9.43 12.69
C ASP A 113 21.23 -8.05 12.55
N VAL A 114 21.94 -7.83 11.43
CA VAL A 114 22.60 -6.54 11.16
C VAL A 114 21.57 -5.40 11.07
N PHE A 115 20.46 -5.63 10.37
CA PHE A 115 19.41 -4.62 10.20
C PHE A 115 18.76 -4.27 11.54
N VAL A 116 18.33 -5.26 12.33
CA VAL A 116 17.66 -5.00 13.61
C VAL A 116 18.57 -4.30 14.62
N ARG A 117 19.88 -4.60 14.62
CA ARG A 117 20.87 -3.86 15.43
C ARG A 117 20.94 -2.39 15.04
N ARG A 118 20.88 -2.10 13.75
CA ARG A 118 20.88 -0.71 13.24
C ARG A 118 19.56 0.00 13.53
N ASN A 119 18.44 -0.70 13.38
CA ASN A 119 17.10 -0.14 13.46
C ASN A 119 16.62 0.07 14.91
N THR A 120 16.85 -0.92 15.78
CA THR A 120 16.28 -0.92 17.14
C THR A 120 17.32 -1.17 18.24
N ASN A 121 18.61 -1.26 17.89
CA ASN A 121 19.70 -1.56 18.82
C ASN A 121 19.49 -2.87 19.60
N ARG A 122 18.97 -3.89 18.92
CA ARG A 122 18.76 -5.25 19.45
C ARG A 122 19.29 -6.27 18.47
N SER A 123 19.71 -7.43 18.97
CA SER A 123 19.97 -8.59 18.10
C SER A 123 18.67 -9.32 17.78
N GLN A 124 18.66 -10.11 16.71
CA GLN A 124 17.58 -11.03 16.41
C GLN A 124 17.31 -11.96 17.61
N MET A 125 18.38 -12.49 18.23
CA MET A 125 18.26 -13.36 19.40
C MET A 125 17.57 -12.65 20.57
N ALA A 126 17.86 -11.38 20.81
CA ALA A 126 17.20 -10.60 21.86
C ALA A 126 15.72 -10.30 21.56
N GLU A 127 15.30 -10.31 20.29
CA GLU A 127 13.87 -10.31 19.94
C GLU A 127 13.23 -11.65 20.31
N MET A 128 13.90 -12.76 19.98
CA MET A 128 13.42 -14.13 20.23
C MET A 128 13.37 -14.47 21.72
N GLU A 129 14.30 -13.99 22.54
CA GLU A 129 14.33 -14.17 23.99
C GLU A 129 13.07 -13.63 24.69
N ARG A 130 12.32 -12.74 24.05
CA ARG A 130 11.06 -12.20 24.58
C ARG A 130 9.86 -13.10 24.29
N TRP A 131 9.96 -14.02 23.35
CA TRP A 131 8.84 -14.86 22.92
C TRP A 131 8.24 -15.68 24.07
N PRO A 132 9.00 -16.33 24.97
CA PRO A 132 8.42 -17.04 26.10
C PRO A 132 7.55 -16.16 27.02
N GLN A 133 7.95 -14.89 27.21
CA GLN A 133 7.16 -13.94 28.00
C GLN A 133 5.85 -13.57 27.30
N ILE A 134 5.87 -13.41 25.97
CA ILE A 134 4.67 -13.13 25.18
C ILE A 134 3.70 -14.32 25.25
N VAL A 135 4.21 -15.55 25.13
CA VAL A 135 3.43 -16.78 25.27
C VAL A 135 2.80 -16.88 26.65
N ALA A 136 3.59 -16.69 27.72
CA ALA A 136 3.08 -16.72 29.10
C ALA A 136 1.99 -15.68 29.33
N GLN A 137 2.20 -14.44 28.86
CA GLN A 137 1.20 -13.38 28.97
C GLN A 137 -0.10 -13.71 28.20
N ALA A 138 0.00 -14.32 27.03
CA ALA A 138 -1.17 -14.75 26.26
C ALA A 138 -1.97 -15.83 27.01
N GLN A 139 -1.30 -16.78 27.68
CA GLN A 139 -1.96 -17.78 28.52
C GLN A 139 -2.65 -17.14 29.74
N GLU A 140 -1.98 -16.22 30.44
CA GLU A 140 -2.56 -15.49 31.58
C GLU A 140 -3.83 -14.72 31.18
N LEU A 141 -3.84 -14.15 29.98
CA LEU A 141 -4.97 -13.41 29.42
C LEU A 141 -6.01 -14.31 28.74
N ASN A 142 -5.83 -15.64 28.75
CA ASN A 142 -6.70 -16.62 28.09
C ASN A 142 -6.92 -16.35 26.59
N ILE A 143 -5.92 -15.80 25.90
CA ILE A 143 -5.98 -15.60 24.46
C ILE A 143 -6.04 -16.96 23.74
N LYS A 144 -6.83 -17.03 22.66
CA LYS A 144 -7.06 -18.26 21.88
C LYS A 144 -6.45 -18.25 20.50
N GLU A 145 -6.18 -17.07 19.97
CA GLU A 145 -5.64 -16.90 18.63
C GLU A 145 -4.40 -16.03 18.70
N ALA A 146 -3.38 -16.38 17.93
CA ALA A 146 -2.11 -15.69 17.88
C ALA A 146 -1.64 -15.50 16.44
N GLY A 147 -0.55 -14.76 16.32
CA GLY A 147 0.13 -14.57 15.06
C GLY A 147 1.61 -14.87 15.15
N ILE A 148 2.19 -15.07 13.98
CA ILE A 148 3.62 -15.25 13.77
C ILE A 148 4.08 -14.27 12.69
N GLY A 149 5.38 -14.10 12.53
CA GLY A 149 5.87 -13.24 11.47
C GLY A 149 7.34 -12.93 11.49
N THR A 150 7.79 -12.40 10.35
CA THR A 150 9.15 -11.94 10.17
C THR A 150 9.20 -10.57 9.51
N ASN A 151 10.33 -9.90 9.69
CA ASN A 151 10.69 -8.70 8.96
C ASN A 151 12.05 -8.92 8.29
N ALA A 152 12.38 -8.19 7.22
CA ALA A 152 13.44 -8.57 6.27
C ALA A 152 13.24 -10.00 5.74
N SER A 153 12.00 -10.36 5.41
CA SER A 153 11.56 -11.75 5.20
C SER A 153 12.25 -12.46 4.01
N TRP A 154 12.64 -11.73 2.97
CA TRP A 154 13.16 -12.31 1.72
C TRP A 154 14.64 -11.98 1.44
N GLY A 155 15.26 -11.18 2.29
CA GLY A 155 16.64 -10.77 2.14
C GLY A 155 16.97 -9.47 2.86
N SER A 156 18.22 -9.07 2.70
CA SER A 156 18.79 -7.88 3.30
C SER A 156 19.90 -7.29 2.44
N ASN A 157 19.98 -5.96 2.38
CA ASN A 157 21.11 -5.27 1.77
C ASN A 157 22.45 -5.54 2.49
N PHE A 158 22.41 -6.10 3.70
CA PHE A 158 23.59 -6.39 4.52
C PHE A 158 24.01 -7.85 4.50
N MET A 159 23.10 -8.77 4.19
CA MET A 159 23.34 -10.22 4.27
C MET A 159 22.99 -10.98 2.98
N GLY A 160 22.52 -10.27 1.96
CA GLY A 160 22.09 -10.87 0.71
C GLY A 160 20.71 -11.50 0.82
N GLU A 161 20.49 -12.50 -0.01
CA GLU A 161 19.21 -13.18 -0.16
C GLU A 161 18.91 -14.14 0.99
N PHE A 162 17.64 -14.18 1.41
CA PHE A 162 17.12 -15.25 2.26
C PHE A 162 16.14 -16.12 1.45
N PRO A 163 16.38 -17.44 1.36
CA PRO A 163 15.46 -18.35 0.66
C PRO A 163 14.17 -18.54 1.46
N VAL A 164 13.08 -18.90 0.78
CA VAL A 164 11.76 -19.14 1.41
C VAL A 164 11.85 -20.26 2.47
N ASP A 165 12.72 -21.26 2.30
CA ASP A 165 12.98 -22.29 3.32
C ASP A 165 13.44 -21.71 4.67
N ALA A 166 14.28 -20.67 4.66
CA ALA A 166 14.75 -20.03 5.89
C ALA A 166 13.61 -19.24 6.56
N LEU A 167 12.76 -18.59 5.77
CA LEU A 167 11.55 -17.93 6.24
C LEU A 167 10.62 -18.96 6.91
N MET A 168 10.32 -20.06 6.22
CA MET A 168 9.44 -21.11 6.73
C MET A 168 10.00 -21.75 8.00
N THR A 169 11.31 -21.99 8.09
CA THR A 169 11.95 -22.51 9.31
C THR A 169 11.71 -21.58 10.51
N MET A 170 11.80 -20.26 10.31
CA MET A 170 11.55 -19.28 11.38
C MET A 170 10.07 -19.25 11.78
N LEU A 171 9.16 -19.25 10.81
CA LEU A 171 7.72 -19.28 11.06
C LEU A 171 7.31 -20.58 11.79
N GLU A 172 7.89 -21.72 11.41
CA GLU A 172 7.67 -23.01 12.08
C GLU A 172 8.08 -22.98 13.54
N LYS A 173 9.22 -22.34 13.85
CA LYS A 173 9.66 -22.18 15.24
C LYS A 173 8.69 -21.33 16.06
N GLN A 174 8.14 -20.26 15.46
CA GLN A 174 7.16 -19.40 16.12
C GLN A 174 5.83 -20.15 16.32
N HIS A 175 5.38 -20.88 15.29
CA HIS A 175 4.16 -21.68 15.33
C HIS A 175 4.22 -22.75 16.43
N SER A 176 5.32 -23.51 16.49
CA SER A 176 5.44 -24.60 17.48
C SER A 176 5.32 -24.10 18.92
N MET A 177 5.78 -22.88 19.21
CA MET A 177 5.67 -22.29 20.55
C MET A 177 4.23 -21.95 20.94
N TRP A 178 3.38 -21.63 19.97
CA TRP A 178 1.95 -21.45 20.19
C TRP A 178 1.22 -22.79 20.33
N ASP A 179 1.58 -23.78 19.51
CA ASP A 179 1.02 -25.14 19.58
C ASP A 179 1.28 -25.80 20.94
N GLU A 180 2.49 -25.64 21.49
CA GLU A 180 2.89 -26.20 22.79
C GLU A 180 1.96 -25.76 23.94
N VAL A 181 1.29 -24.61 23.79
CA VAL A 181 0.36 -24.06 24.78
C VAL A 181 -1.11 -24.08 24.32
N GLY A 182 -1.40 -24.66 23.15
CA GLY A 182 -2.75 -24.78 22.60
C GLY A 182 -3.40 -23.45 22.21
N ILE A 183 -2.62 -22.54 21.63
CA ILE A 183 -3.12 -21.27 21.07
C ILE A 183 -3.02 -21.35 19.55
N ASP A 184 -4.13 -21.12 18.83
CA ASP A 184 -4.19 -21.29 17.38
C ASP A 184 -3.49 -20.14 16.66
N VAL A 185 -2.63 -20.43 15.69
CA VAL A 185 -2.08 -19.38 14.83
C VAL A 185 -3.06 -19.06 13.70
N ARG A 186 -3.58 -17.84 13.68
CA ARG A 186 -4.53 -17.37 12.64
C ARG A 186 -3.92 -16.36 11.69
N SER A 187 -2.78 -15.77 12.04
CA SER A 187 -2.20 -14.68 11.28
C SER A 187 -0.69 -14.79 11.07
N VAL A 188 -0.24 -14.45 9.86
CA VAL A 188 1.18 -14.40 9.48
C VAL A 188 1.50 -13.03 8.91
N SER A 189 2.54 -12.38 9.42
CA SER A 189 3.02 -11.10 8.90
C SER A 189 4.42 -11.21 8.28
N MET A 190 4.63 -10.63 7.11
CA MET A 190 5.92 -10.60 6.41
C MET A 190 6.26 -9.17 5.99
N GLY A 191 7.44 -8.69 6.38
CA GLY A 191 7.91 -7.33 6.12
C GLY A 191 9.17 -7.30 5.27
N ASP A 192 9.26 -6.31 4.37
CA ASP A 192 10.38 -6.13 3.44
C ASP A 192 10.94 -4.70 3.45
N PRO A 193 11.69 -4.32 4.50
CA PRO A 193 12.19 -2.96 4.71
C PRO A 193 13.34 -2.60 3.76
N MET A 194 13.78 -3.54 2.92
CA MET A 194 14.96 -3.42 2.05
C MET A 194 14.63 -3.68 0.58
N SER A 195 13.36 -3.91 0.23
CA SER A 195 12.88 -4.15 -1.13
C SER A 195 13.51 -5.39 -1.78
N HIS A 196 13.52 -6.52 -1.07
CA HIS A 196 13.98 -7.85 -1.51
C HIS A 196 12.85 -8.78 -1.93
N CYS A 197 11.59 -8.39 -1.76
CA CYS A 197 10.46 -9.14 -2.27
C CYS A 197 10.53 -9.28 -3.80
N THR A 198 10.11 -10.44 -4.29
CA THR A 198 9.78 -10.67 -5.69
C THR A 198 8.44 -11.40 -5.73
N PRO A 199 7.66 -11.25 -6.82
CA PRO A 199 6.34 -11.87 -6.90
C PRO A 199 6.37 -13.37 -6.62
N ALA A 200 7.33 -14.09 -7.22
CA ALA A 200 7.50 -15.52 -7.04
C ALA A 200 7.79 -15.92 -5.57
N LYS A 201 8.63 -15.15 -4.86
CA LYS A 201 8.93 -15.43 -3.45
C LYS A 201 7.72 -15.20 -2.55
N VAL A 202 6.98 -14.12 -2.79
CA VAL A 202 5.77 -13.81 -2.01
C VAL A 202 4.70 -14.88 -2.25
N GLU A 203 4.47 -15.25 -3.51
CA GLU A 203 3.57 -16.35 -3.90
C GLU A 203 3.95 -17.66 -3.21
N GLU A 204 5.22 -18.07 -3.31
CA GLU A 204 5.70 -19.31 -2.66
C GLU A 204 5.52 -19.24 -1.14
N SER A 205 5.86 -18.11 -0.52
CA SER A 205 5.73 -17.94 0.94
C SER A 205 4.28 -18.06 1.40
N VAL A 206 3.36 -17.38 0.72
CA VAL A 206 1.92 -17.41 1.03
C VAL A 206 1.35 -18.81 0.78
N TYR A 207 1.68 -19.43 -0.36
CA TYR A 207 1.25 -20.79 -0.69
C TYR A 207 1.69 -21.79 0.39
N ARG A 208 2.98 -21.77 0.78
CA ARG A 208 3.52 -22.71 1.76
C ARG A 208 2.98 -22.49 3.17
N VAL A 209 2.70 -21.25 3.55
CA VAL A 209 1.98 -20.93 4.79
C VAL A 209 0.60 -21.56 4.77
N LYS A 210 -0.18 -21.37 3.70
CA LYS A 210 -1.54 -21.91 3.58
C LYS A 210 -1.58 -23.44 3.45
N GLU A 211 -0.61 -24.03 2.77
CA GLU A 211 -0.48 -25.49 2.65
C GLU A 211 -0.14 -26.12 3.99
N LYS A 212 0.76 -25.50 4.77
CA LYS A 212 1.20 -26.03 6.06
C LYS A 212 0.21 -25.76 7.19
N TRP A 213 -0.41 -24.58 7.19
CA TRP A 213 -1.33 -24.10 8.22
C TRP A 213 -2.61 -23.54 7.57
N PRO A 214 -3.54 -24.41 7.12
CA PRO A 214 -4.77 -23.98 6.45
C PRO A 214 -5.64 -23.04 7.28
N GLU A 215 -5.54 -23.11 8.61
CA GLU A 215 -6.23 -22.29 9.60
C GLU A 215 -5.79 -20.82 9.63
N VAL A 216 -4.60 -20.51 9.09
CA VAL A 216 -4.11 -19.14 8.92
C VAL A 216 -4.94 -18.47 7.83
N ASN A 217 -5.79 -17.52 8.22
CA ASN A 217 -6.68 -16.81 7.31
C ASN A 217 -6.41 -15.31 7.27
N HIS A 218 -5.39 -14.80 7.96
CA HIS A 218 -5.01 -13.38 7.93
C HIS A 218 -3.52 -13.21 7.61
N ILE A 219 -3.21 -12.89 6.37
CA ILE A 219 -1.85 -12.58 5.91
C ILE A 219 -1.64 -11.07 5.92
N ARG A 220 -0.53 -10.58 6.47
CA ARG A 220 -0.13 -9.17 6.40
C ARG A 220 1.18 -9.03 5.63
N LEU A 221 1.19 -8.16 4.63
CA LEU A 221 2.38 -7.85 3.85
C LEU A 221 2.73 -6.36 3.95
N HIS A 222 3.96 -6.09 4.39
CA HIS A 222 4.53 -4.75 4.42
C HIS A 222 5.67 -4.68 3.39
N LEU A 223 5.34 -4.27 2.17
CA LEU A 223 6.21 -4.40 1.00
C LEU A 223 6.77 -3.03 0.58
N HIS A 224 8.08 -2.86 0.65
CA HIS A 224 8.72 -1.69 0.07
C HIS A 224 8.98 -1.87 -1.43
N ASN A 225 8.98 -0.75 -2.18
CA ASN A 225 8.97 -0.76 -3.64
C ASN A 225 10.27 -0.30 -4.32
N GLY A 226 11.40 -0.31 -3.61
CA GLY A 226 12.67 0.25 -4.09
C GLY A 226 13.31 -0.45 -5.29
N ARG A 227 12.73 -1.58 -5.72
CA ARG A 227 13.09 -2.30 -6.96
C ARG A 227 11.86 -2.59 -7.85
N ASN A 228 10.77 -1.86 -7.64
CA ASN A 228 9.52 -1.96 -8.37
C ASN A 228 8.85 -3.35 -8.33
N MET A 229 8.91 -4.02 -7.17
CA MET A 229 8.38 -5.39 -6.98
C MET A 229 7.17 -5.46 -6.03
N ALA A 230 6.87 -4.41 -5.27
CA ALA A 230 5.86 -4.46 -4.21
C ALA A 230 4.45 -4.70 -4.77
N ILE A 231 4.03 -3.94 -5.78
CA ILE A 231 2.70 -4.06 -6.39
C ILE A 231 2.52 -5.45 -7.03
N ALA A 232 3.50 -5.90 -7.82
CA ALA A 232 3.46 -7.21 -8.44
C ALA A 232 3.45 -8.35 -7.40
N SER A 233 4.11 -8.16 -6.27
CA SER A 233 4.12 -9.13 -5.17
C SER A 233 2.81 -9.14 -4.38
N ALA A 234 2.18 -7.98 -4.18
CA ALA A 234 0.84 -7.89 -3.63
C ALA A 234 -0.19 -8.57 -4.54
N TYR A 235 -0.10 -8.35 -5.86
CA TYR A 235 -0.91 -9.07 -6.85
C TYR A 235 -0.72 -10.59 -6.75
N ALA A 236 0.52 -11.07 -6.65
CA ALA A 236 0.80 -12.48 -6.50
C ALA A 236 0.13 -13.07 -5.24
N ALA A 237 0.24 -12.39 -4.09
CA ALA A 237 -0.45 -12.79 -2.87
C ALA A 237 -1.98 -12.83 -3.03
N MET A 238 -2.58 -11.82 -3.68
CA MET A 238 -4.02 -11.80 -3.97
C MET A 238 -4.46 -12.97 -4.85
N ARG A 239 -3.61 -13.41 -5.79
CA ARG A 239 -3.89 -14.56 -6.66
C ARG A 239 -3.79 -15.90 -5.94
N THR A 240 -2.93 -16.00 -4.93
CA THR A 240 -2.72 -17.22 -4.14
C THR A 240 -3.80 -17.44 -3.11
N LEU A 241 -4.34 -16.36 -2.52
CA LEU A 241 -5.35 -16.42 -1.46
C LEU A 241 -6.78 -16.60 -2.00
N GLY A 242 -7.66 -17.13 -1.15
CA GLY A 242 -9.07 -17.35 -1.45
C GLY A 242 -10.02 -16.37 -0.76
N PRO A 243 -11.34 -16.48 -1.00
CA PRO A 243 -12.35 -15.56 -0.47
C PRO A 243 -12.52 -15.64 1.05
N ASP A 244 -12.13 -16.74 1.69
CA ASP A 244 -12.15 -16.91 3.15
C ASP A 244 -10.93 -16.28 3.84
N ASP A 245 -9.97 -15.77 3.07
CA ASP A 245 -8.76 -15.15 3.58
C ASP A 245 -8.88 -13.62 3.64
N THR A 246 -8.16 -13.02 4.59
CA THR A 246 -7.89 -11.59 4.69
C THR A 246 -6.44 -11.32 4.33
N LEU A 247 -6.22 -10.42 3.38
CA LEU A 247 -4.91 -9.88 3.03
C LEU A 247 -4.81 -8.43 3.49
N GLU A 248 -3.95 -8.16 4.46
CA GLU A 248 -3.62 -6.81 4.89
C GLU A 248 -2.39 -6.30 4.13
N LEU A 249 -2.54 -5.16 3.47
CA LEU A 249 -1.49 -4.51 2.69
C LEU A 249 -1.23 -3.11 3.21
N ASP A 250 0.05 -2.79 3.39
CA ASP A 250 0.49 -1.45 3.72
C ASP A 250 1.02 -0.74 2.45
N GLY A 251 0.76 0.55 2.31
CA GLY A 251 1.37 1.38 1.28
C GLY A 251 1.39 2.85 1.68
N THR A 252 1.85 3.72 0.77
CA THR A 252 1.92 5.15 1.04
C THR A 252 1.51 5.97 -0.16
N ILE A 253 0.83 7.09 0.08
CA ILE A 253 0.36 7.96 -1.00
C ILE A 253 1.51 8.46 -1.87
N GLY A 254 1.50 8.22 -3.19
CA GLY A 254 2.64 8.53 -4.08
C GLY A 254 3.89 7.66 -3.87
N GLY A 255 3.84 6.65 -3.00
CA GLY A 255 4.91 5.66 -2.78
C GLY A 255 6.13 6.19 -2.02
N PHE A 256 6.06 7.41 -1.48
CA PHE A 256 7.10 7.97 -0.62
C PHE A 256 7.24 7.22 0.70
N GLY A 257 8.44 7.24 1.27
CA GLY A 257 8.74 6.54 2.51
C GLY A 257 9.99 5.69 2.37
N GLY A 258 10.18 4.82 3.34
CA GLY A 258 11.39 4.02 3.44
C GLY A 258 11.93 3.98 4.84
N CYS A 259 12.91 3.11 5.02
CA CYS A 259 13.58 2.93 6.30
C CYS A 259 14.96 3.59 6.28
N PRO A 260 15.28 4.55 7.16
CA PRO A 260 16.61 5.17 7.19
C PRO A 260 17.71 4.18 7.59
N TYR A 261 17.35 3.04 8.19
CA TYR A 261 18.29 2.04 8.70
C TYR A 261 18.60 0.91 7.69
N CYS A 262 17.91 0.87 6.54
CA CYS A 262 17.97 -0.23 5.58
C CYS A 262 19.08 -0.10 4.52
N GLY A 263 19.84 1.01 4.53
CA GLY A 263 20.93 1.29 3.59
C GLY A 263 20.53 2.10 2.35
N ASN A 264 19.23 2.14 2.01
CA ASN A 264 18.72 2.84 0.82
C ASN A 264 17.85 4.07 1.16
N GLY A 265 17.43 4.22 2.41
CA GLY A 265 16.68 5.40 2.87
C GLY A 265 15.40 5.61 2.05
N ARG A 266 15.24 6.82 1.48
CA ARG A 266 14.06 7.20 0.70
C ARG A 266 13.89 6.41 -0.58
N ALA A 267 14.98 5.91 -1.17
CA ALA A 267 14.92 5.11 -2.39
C ALA A 267 14.20 3.76 -2.19
N THR A 268 14.00 3.35 -0.93
CA THR A 268 13.27 2.14 -0.60
C THR A 268 11.79 2.28 -0.93
N GLY A 269 11.17 3.45 -0.69
CA GLY A 269 9.77 3.74 -1.02
C GLY A 269 8.76 2.72 -0.48
N MET A 270 7.50 2.85 -0.83
CA MET A 270 6.46 1.83 -0.64
C MET A 270 5.67 1.69 -1.94
N ALA A 271 4.77 0.70 -2.02
CA ALA A 271 3.80 0.69 -3.11
C ALA A 271 2.97 2.00 -3.06
N PRO A 272 2.95 2.79 -4.15
CA PRO A 272 2.07 3.94 -4.23
C PRO A 272 0.61 3.52 -4.03
N THR A 273 -0.07 4.17 -3.09
CA THR A 273 -1.48 3.88 -2.76
C THR A 273 -2.37 3.92 -3.98
N GLU A 274 -2.22 4.97 -4.79
CA GLU A 274 -3.03 5.19 -5.97
C GLU A 274 -2.79 4.12 -7.05
N ASP A 275 -1.56 3.62 -7.18
CA ASP A 275 -1.23 2.58 -8.16
C ASP A 275 -1.80 1.22 -7.73
N LEU A 276 -1.66 0.89 -6.45
CA LEU A 276 -2.14 -0.37 -5.90
C LEU A 276 -3.67 -0.43 -5.89
N LEU A 277 -4.34 0.63 -5.44
CA LEU A 277 -5.80 0.67 -5.38
C LEU A 277 -6.44 0.77 -6.77
N HIS A 278 -5.79 1.45 -7.72
CA HIS A 278 -6.23 1.46 -9.12
C HIS A 278 -6.15 0.06 -9.75
N MET A 279 -5.08 -0.69 -9.49
CA MET A 279 -4.97 -2.09 -9.91
C MET A 279 -6.11 -2.94 -9.30
N MET A 280 -6.35 -2.80 -8.00
CA MET A 280 -7.40 -3.54 -7.29
C MET A 280 -8.79 -3.28 -7.85
N GLU A 281 -9.15 -2.00 -8.04
CA GLU A 281 -10.46 -1.63 -8.57
C GLU A 281 -10.69 -2.22 -9.97
N ASP A 282 -9.68 -2.18 -10.84
CA ASP A 282 -9.77 -2.75 -12.19
C ASP A 282 -9.82 -4.26 -12.24
N MET A 283 -9.30 -4.92 -11.21
CA MET A 283 -9.45 -6.37 -11.01
C MET A 283 -10.81 -6.73 -10.39
N GLY A 284 -11.65 -5.75 -10.08
CA GLY A 284 -12.95 -5.92 -9.44
C GLY A 284 -12.87 -6.15 -7.93
N ILE A 285 -11.75 -5.81 -7.28
CA ILE A 285 -11.61 -5.84 -5.82
C ILE A 285 -12.10 -4.49 -5.27
N PRO A 286 -13.17 -4.45 -4.44
CA PRO A 286 -13.69 -3.20 -3.92
C PRO A 286 -12.66 -2.50 -3.02
N THR A 287 -12.39 -1.23 -3.28
CA THR A 287 -11.53 -0.38 -2.43
C THR A 287 -12.33 0.65 -1.65
N GLY A 288 -13.44 1.14 -2.21
CA GLY A 288 -14.24 2.24 -1.64
C GLY A 288 -13.55 3.61 -1.72
N VAL A 289 -12.44 3.71 -2.44
CA VAL A 289 -11.61 4.91 -2.52
C VAL A 289 -11.92 5.72 -3.78
N ASP A 290 -12.07 7.03 -3.60
CA ASP A 290 -12.14 8.03 -4.66
C ASP A 290 -10.72 8.31 -5.18
N ILE A 291 -10.42 7.73 -6.34
CA ILE A 291 -9.10 7.86 -6.98
C ILE A 291 -8.78 9.31 -7.36
N ASP A 292 -9.78 10.11 -7.74
CA ASP A 292 -9.57 11.51 -8.14
C ASP A 292 -9.12 12.35 -6.93
N LYS A 293 -9.71 12.13 -5.76
CA LYS A 293 -9.26 12.77 -4.50
C LYS A 293 -7.90 12.25 -4.04
N LEU A 294 -7.63 10.97 -4.27
CA LEU A 294 -6.33 10.38 -3.91
C LEU A 294 -5.20 11.02 -4.74
N ILE A 295 -5.42 11.26 -6.04
CA ILE A 295 -4.49 11.99 -6.90
C ILE A 295 -4.26 13.43 -6.38
N ASP A 296 -5.31 14.13 -5.94
CA ASP A 296 -5.14 15.45 -5.31
C ASP A 296 -4.24 15.39 -4.06
N CYS A 297 -4.33 14.32 -3.28
CA CYS A 297 -3.45 14.11 -2.12
C CYS A 297 -2.00 13.88 -2.55
N VAL A 298 -1.75 13.15 -3.65
CA VAL A 298 -0.40 12.95 -4.18
C VAL A 298 0.21 14.29 -4.60
N TRP A 299 -0.50 15.07 -5.41
CA TRP A 299 0.00 16.39 -5.87
C TRP A 299 0.22 17.34 -4.69
N MET A 300 -0.67 17.32 -3.69
CA MET A 300 -0.48 18.08 -2.46
C MET A 300 0.79 17.64 -1.71
N ALA A 301 1.04 16.34 -1.63
CA ALA A 301 2.23 15.80 -1.00
C ALA A 301 3.51 16.20 -1.77
N GLU A 302 3.47 16.17 -3.11
CA GLU A 302 4.56 16.65 -3.98
C GLU A 302 4.88 18.13 -3.73
N ASP A 303 3.85 18.98 -3.65
CA ASP A 303 4.00 20.40 -3.33
C ASP A 303 4.63 20.62 -1.95
N ILE A 304 4.15 19.88 -0.93
CA ILE A 304 4.68 19.95 0.44
C ILE A 304 6.15 19.53 0.51
N MET A 305 6.55 18.51 -0.26
CA MET A 305 7.91 17.99 -0.28
C MET A 305 8.83 18.71 -1.26
N GLY A 306 8.27 19.50 -2.18
CA GLY A 306 9.01 20.19 -3.25
C GLY A 306 9.64 19.25 -4.28
N ARG A 307 9.05 18.06 -4.50
CA ARG A 307 9.53 17.08 -5.48
C ARG A 307 8.42 16.15 -5.94
N GLU A 308 8.58 15.58 -7.13
CA GLU A 308 7.72 14.51 -7.60
C GLU A 308 7.83 13.25 -6.73
N LEU A 309 6.71 12.54 -6.64
CA LEU A 309 6.57 11.24 -6.00
C LEU A 309 6.60 10.10 -7.03
N TYR A 310 6.58 8.87 -6.55
CA TYR A 310 6.89 7.69 -7.37
C TYR A 310 5.67 7.10 -8.08
N GLY A 311 4.45 7.42 -7.65
CA GLY A 311 3.23 6.91 -8.25
C GLY A 311 3.07 7.25 -9.73
N HIS A 312 2.40 6.37 -10.47
CA HIS A 312 2.19 6.50 -11.90
C HIS A 312 0.76 6.94 -12.24
N VAL A 313 -0.25 6.47 -11.51
CA VAL A 313 -1.65 6.82 -11.73
C VAL A 313 -1.89 8.31 -11.45
N SER A 314 -1.19 8.89 -10.48
CA SER A 314 -1.19 10.33 -10.22
C SER A 314 -0.62 11.19 -11.35
N LYS A 315 0.14 10.59 -12.27
CA LYS A 315 0.74 11.27 -13.43
C LYS A 315 -0.06 11.04 -14.71
N ALA A 316 -0.51 9.81 -14.92
CA ALA A 316 -1.21 9.40 -16.15
C ALA A 316 -2.74 9.52 -16.07
N GLY A 317 -3.28 9.63 -14.86
CA GLY A 317 -4.71 9.56 -14.57
C GLY A 317 -5.21 8.12 -14.43
N PRO A 318 -6.41 7.95 -13.84
CA PRO A 318 -7.07 6.65 -13.82
C PRO A 318 -7.49 6.25 -15.24
N ARG A 319 -7.54 4.94 -15.52
CA ARG A 319 -8.10 4.43 -16.79
C ARG A 319 -9.53 4.97 -16.99
N PRO A 320 -9.85 5.59 -18.14
CA PRO A 320 -11.19 6.14 -18.36
C PRO A 320 -12.18 4.99 -18.64
N LYS A 321 -13.14 4.82 -17.73
CA LYS A 321 -14.12 3.70 -17.75
C LYS A 321 -15.50 4.09 -18.25
N THR A 322 -15.82 5.39 -18.28
CA THR A 322 -17.13 5.92 -18.68
C THR A 322 -16.98 6.91 -19.82
N VAL A 323 -18.03 7.07 -20.63
CA VAL A 323 -18.01 7.92 -21.83
C VAL A 323 -17.58 9.35 -21.53
N ASP A 324 -18.07 9.92 -20.42
CA ASP A 324 -17.73 11.28 -19.96
C ASP A 324 -16.28 11.45 -19.50
N LYS A 325 -15.58 10.34 -19.21
CA LYS A 325 -14.18 10.31 -18.80
C LYS A 325 -13.23 9.97 -19.94
N LEU A 326 -13.73 9.47 -21.07
CA LEU A 326 -12.89 9.19 -22.22
C LEU A 326 -12.31 10.48 -22.77
N TYR A 327 -11.05 10.43 -23.19
CA TYR A 327 -10.34 11.61 -23.69
C TYR A 327 -10.92 12.08 -25.03
N ASP A 328 -10.76 13.38 -25.29
CA ASP A 328 -11.10 13.99 -26.58
C ASP A 328 -10.25 13.35 -27.68
N MET A 329 -10.89 12.87 -28.74
CA MET A 329 -10.20 12.33 -29.90
C MET A 329 -9.33 13.37 -30.60
N ASN A 330 -9.64 14.66 -30.40
CA ASN A 330 -8.96 15.80 -30.99
C ASN A 330 -7.98 16.49 -30.02
N ALA A 331 -7.65 15.83 -28.89
CA ALA A 331 -6.60 16.32 -28.00
C ALA A 331 -5.31 16.61 -28.79
N PRO A 332 -4.55 17.66 -28.41
CA PRO A 332 -3.27 17.94 -29.06
C PRO A 332 -2.25 16.84 -28.78
N PHE A 333 -1.07 16.98 -29.36
CA PHE A 333 0.12 16.26 -28.95
C PHE A 333 0.41 16.53 -27.45
N VAL A 334 0.36 15.47 -26.64
CA VAL A 334 0.67 15.49 -25.19
C VAL A 334 2.06 14.89 -24.99
N GLU A 335 3.04 15.73 -24.66
CA GLU A 335 4.44 15.31 -24.51
C GLU A 335 4.93 15.44 -23.06
N THR A 336 4.35 16.37 -22.31
CA THR A 336 4.82 16.71 -20.95
C THR A 336 3.89 16.19 -19.87
N MET A 337 4.42 16.00 -18.66
CA MET A 337 3.62 15.63 -17.49
C MET A 337 2.57 16.71 -17.15
N GLU A 338 2.85 17.99 -17.39
CA GLU A 338 1.86 19.07 -17.18
C GLU A 338 0.68 18.95 -18.15
N GLN A 339 0.94 18.69 -19.44
CA GLN A 339 -0.13 18.44 -20.40
C GLN A 339 -0.89 17.15 -20.08
N ALA A 340 -0.21 16.12 -19.55
CA ALA A 340 -0.85 14.87 -19.14
C ALA A 340 -1.90 15.09 -18.03
N LYS A 341 -1.80 16.15 -17.22
CA LYS A 341 -2.81 16.48 -16.18
C LYS A 341 -4.19 16.84 -16.75
N HIS A 342 -4.38 16.87 -18.07
CA HIS A 342 -5.66 17.14 -18.73
C HIS A 342 -6.79 16.22 -18.26
N PHE A 343 -6.49 14.97 -17.87
CA PHE A 343 -7.49 14.01 -17.37
C PHE A 343 -8.28 14.57 -16.17
N LYS A 344 -7.73 15.56 -15.47
CA LYS A 344 -8.33 16.20 -14.30
C LYS A 344 -8.42 17.72 -14.39
N LYS A 345 -7.47 18.38 -15.05
CA LYS A 345 -7.48 19.84 -15.27
C LYS A 345 -8.27 20.26 -16.52
N GLY A 346 -8.71 19.31 -17.33
CA GLY A 346 -9.46 19.57 -18.55
C GLY A 346 -8.59 20.14 -19.68
N PRO A 347 -9.22 20.61 -20.78
CA PRO A 347 -8.51 21.02 -21.99
C PRO A 347 -7.72 22.33 -21.84
N GLU A 348 -7.84 23.05 -20.73
CA GLU A 348 -7.08 24.28 -20.51
C GLU A 348 -5.56 24.04 -20.53
N VAL A 349 -5.10 22.86 -20.10
CA VAL A 349 -3.67 22.48 -20.15
C VAL A 349 -3.16 22.25 -21.58
N TYR A 350 -4.05 22.30 -22.57
CA TYR A 350 -3.72 22.20 -24.00
C TYR A 350 -3.46 23.56 -24.64
N GLU A 351 -3.55 24.67 -23.92
CA GLU A 351 -3.29 26.00 -24.47
C GLU A 351 -1.89 26.06 -25.12
N GLY A 352 -1.83 26.48 -26.38
CA GLY A 352 -0.59 26.48 -27.17
C GLY A 352 -0.13 25.10 -27.67
N GLY A 353 -0.94 24.06 -27.52
CA GLY A 353 -0.65 22.70 -27.97
C GLY A 353 -0.53 22.57 -29.50
N ILE A 354 0.20 21.54 -29.92
CA ILE A 354 0.37 21.20 -31.34
C ILE A 354 -0.73 20.22 -31.73
N TYR A 355 -1.53 20.58 -32.74
CA TYR A 355 -2.59 19.72 -33.28
C TYR A 355 -2.11 19.11 -34.60
N PRO A 356 -1.67 17.84 -34.62
CA PRO A 356 -1.09 17.23 -35.82
C PRO A 356 -2.14 16.83 -36.87
N TYR A 357 -3.43 16.98 -36.55
CA TYR A 357 -4.56 16.58 -37.39
C TYR A 357 -5.10 17.80 -38.16
N ASN A 358 -5.22 17.68 -39.48
CA ASN A 358 -5.73 18.76 -40.34
C ASN A 358 -7.27 18.87 -40.33
N GLU A 359 -7.95 17.79 -39.93
CA GLU A 359 -9.40 17.69 -39.81
C GLU A 359 -9.72 16.99 -38.48
N PRO A 360 -10.91 17.23 -37.88
CA PRO A 360 -11.32 16.52 -36.68
C PRO A 360 -11.32 15.00 -36.87
N ILE A 361 -10.84 14.27 -35.86
CA ILE A 361 -10.86 12.81 -35.83
C ILE A 361 -12.30 12.34 -35.63
N THR A 362 -12.80 11.56 -36.57
CA THR A 362 -14.07 10.82 -36.48
C THR A 362 -13.79 9.33 -36.30
N SER A 363 -14.59 8.62 -35.50
CA SER A 363 -14.41 7.18 -35.30
C SER A 363 -15.76 6.48 -35.09
N PRO A 364 -16.23 5.63 -36.02
CA PRO A 364 -17.46 4.87 -35.83
C PRO A 364 -17.40 3.92 -34.63
N TYR A 365 -16.20 3.50 -34.21
CA TYR A 365 -15.99 2.75 -32.96
C TYR A 365 -16.23 3.61 -31.72
N ARG A 366 -15.85 4.89 -31.79
CA ARG A 366 -16.10 5.83 -30.70
C ARG A 366 -17.59 6.14 -30.63
N ASP A 367 -18.24 6.40 -31.76
CA ASP A 367 -19.69 6.67 -31.82
C ASP A 367 -20.47 5.53 -31.15
N ARG A 368 -20.11 4.28 -31.45
CA ARG A 368 -20.66 3.08 -30.78
C ARG A 368 -20.51 3.12 -29.26
N VAL A 369 -19.32 3.46 -28.76
CA VAL A 369 -19.04 3.57 -27.32
C VAL A 369 -19.86 4.69 -26.68
N GLU A 370 -20.01 5.82 -27.37
CA GLU A 370 -20.83 6.95 -26.91
C GLU A 370 -22.32 6.60 -26.84
N GLU A 371 -22.79 5.74 -27.74
CA GLU A 371 -24.14 5.15 -27.73
C GLU A 371 -24.31 4.03 -26.67
N GLY A 372 -23.26 3.70 -25.92
CA GLY A 372 -23.28 2.67 -24.88
C GLY A 372 -23.13 1.24 -25.40
N THR A 373 -22.69 1.06 -26.64
CA THR A 373 -22.40 -0.25 -27.24
C THR A 373 -20.90 -0.56 -27.20
N PRO A 374 -20.48 -1.83 -27.18
CA PRO A 374 -19.06 -2.18 -27.25
C PRO A 374 -18.41 -1.62 -28.52
N ALA A 375 -17.17 -1.15 -28.40
CA ALA A 375 -16.38 -0.67 -29.54
C ALA A 375 -16.25 -1.75 -30.63
N TYR A 376 -16.08 -3.00 -30.21
CA TYR A 376 -15.93 -4.15 -31.11
C TYR A 376 -17.11 -5.10 -30.96
N ASP A 377 -17.53 -5.70 -32.06
CA ASP A 377 -18.47 -6.80 -32.03
C ASP A 377 -17.87 -8.04 -31.38
N GLY A 378 -18.75 -8.90 -30.84
CA GLY A 378 -18.34 -10.19 -30.29
C GLY A 378 -17.79 -11.15 -31.37
N PRO A 379 -17.27 -12.33 -30.99
CA PRO A 379 -16.62 -13.27 -31.91
C PRO A 379 -17.47 -13.71 -33.12
N SER A 380 -18.81 -13.65 -32.99
CA SER A 380 -19.78 -14.00 -34.02
C SER A 380 -20.33 -12.81 -34.80
N GLY A 381 -19.93 -11.59 -34.45
CA GLY A 381 -20.36 -10.38 -35.15
C GLY A 381 -19.53 -10.11 -36.38
N ASP A 382 -20.02 -9.17 -37.19
CA ASP A 382 -19.28 -8.66 -38.34
C ASP A 382 -18.18 -7.73 -37.84
N PHE A 383 -17.02 -8.32 -37.55
CA PHE A 383 -15.79 -7.59 -37.26
C PHE A 383 -15.64 -6.45 -38.30
N PRO A 384 -15.11 -5.28 -37.90
CA PRO A 384 -15.18 -4.03 -38.66
C PRO A 384 -14.99 -4.10 -40.18
N TRP A 385 -14.15 -5.01 -40.70
CA TRP A 385 -13.96 -5.21 -42.14
C TRP A 385 -15.20 -5.63 -42.95
N LYS A 386 -16.33 -5.90 -42.29
CA LYS A 386 -17.62 -6.20 -42.95
C LYS A 386 -18.66 -5.09 -42.81
N GLN A 387 -18.37 -4.01 -42.07
CA GLN A 387 -19.31 -2.90 -41.93
C GLN A 387 -19.14 -1.88 -43.07
N ASP A 388 -20.23 -1.27 -43.53
CA ASP A 388 -20.27 -0.39 -44.71
C ASP A 388 -19.32 0.82 -44.64
N TRP A 389 -18.94 1.24 -43.43
CA TRP A 389 -18.01 2.35 -43.17
C TRP A 389 -16.54 1.93 -43.13
N PHE A 390 -16.23 0.63 -43.16
CA PHE A 390 -14.87 0.14 -43.27
C PHE A 390 -14.62 -0.14 -44.76
N PRO A 391 -13.70 0.59 -45.42
CA PRO A 391 -13.46 0.40 -46.83
C PRO A 391 -13.04 -1.06 -47.06
N ALA A 392 -13.80 -1.77 -47.91
CA ALA A 392 -13.35 -3.06 -48.42
C ALA A 392 -11.95 -2.84 -49.01
N LYS A 393 -10.99 -3.69 -48.63
CA LYS A 393 -9.72 -3.75 -49.37
C LYS A 393 -10.06 -4.28 -50.76
N ASP A 394 -10.12 -3.39 -51.74
CA ASP A 394 -10.07 -3.74 -53.16
C ASP A 394 -8.74 -4.45 -53.50
#